data_AF-A0A924RB97-F1
#
_entry.id   AF-A0A924RB97-F1
#
_cell.length_a   1.000
_cell.length_b   1.000
_cell.length_c   1.000
_cell.angle_alpha   90.00
_cell.angle_beta   90.00
_cell.angle_gamma   90.00
#
_symmetry.space_group_name_H-M   'P 1'
#
loop_
_entity.id
_entity.type
_entity.pdbx_description
1 polymer ?
#
loop_
_entity_poly.entity_id
_entity_poly.type
_entity_poly.pdbx_seq_one_letter_code
_entity_poly.pdbx_strand_id
1 'polypeptide(L)'
;MGFVDRDPKPKPRAREPVRHVWVRQSREYGSLKPWAGLLIEWRKDESGSWLALVAVVSGGVGNHMGVCWVAGDLLIPSDGREPVDPTPR
;
A
#
# COMPACT_ATOMS: atom_id res chain seq x y z
N MET A 1 -11.40 50.63 -10.14
CA MET A 1 -10.33 49.60 -10.12
C MET A 1 -10.82 48.48 -9.22
N GLY A 2 -11.22 47.34 -9.79
CA GLY A 2 -11.72 46.19 -9.03
C GLY A 2 -10.58 45.21 -8.75
N PHE A 3 -10.40 44.83 -7.49
CA PHE A 3 -9.58 43.69 -7.13
C PHE A 3 -10.28 42.43 -7.63
N VAL A 4 -9.74 41.81 -8.68
CA VAL A 4 -10.07 40.43 -9.04
C VAL A 4 -9.33 39.54 -8.05
N ASP A 5 -10.07 39.02 -7.07
CA ASP A 5 -9.63 37.90 -6.24
C ASP A 5 -9.29 36.74 -7.18
N ARG A 6 -7.99 36.52 -7.37
CA ARG A 6 -7.46 35.36 -8.07
C ARG A 6 -7.89 34.13 -7.29
N ASP A 7 -8.60 33.24 -8.01
CA ASP A 7 -8.88 31.84 -7.72
C ASP A 7 -8.56 31.34 -6.31
N PRO A 8 -9.54 30.79 -5.56
CA PRO A 8 -9.22 30.06 -4.36
C PRO A 8 -8.28 28.90 -4.73
N LYS A 9 -7.01 29.01 -4.30
CA LYS A 9 -6.03 27.91 -4.38
C LYS A 9 -6.76 26.62 -3.98
N PRO A 10 -6.67 25.54 -4.77
CA PRO A 10 -7.32 24.29 -4.40
C PRO A 10 -6.83 23.94 -2.99
N LYS A 11 -7.77 23.85 -2.04
CA LYS A 11 -7.48 23.38 -0.69
C LYS A 11 -6.69 22.08 -0.87
N PRO A 12 -5.54 21.89 -0.23
CA PRO A 12 -4.86 20.60 -0.30
C PRO A 12 -5.90 19.57 0.11
N ARG A 13 -6.30 18.69 -0.82
CA ARG A 13 -7.20 17.58 -0.50
C ARG A 13 -6.60 16.92 0.73
N ALA A 14 -7.38 16.82 1.81
CA ALA A 14 -6.97 16.09 3.01
C ALA A 14 -6.31 14.81 2.50
N ARG A 15 -5.01 14.64 2.77
CA ARG A 15 -4.20 13.56 2.16
C ARG A 15 -5.02 12.29 2.28
N GLU A 16 -5.58 11.83 1.15
CA GLU A 16 -6.37 10.61 1.16
C GLU A 16 -5.46 9.54 1.78
N PRO A 17 -5.95 8.76 2.76
CA PRO A 17 -5.12 7.78 3.41
C PRO A 17 -4.50 6.91 2.32
N VAL A 18 -3.18 6.75 2.32
CA VAL A 18 -2.47 5.98 1.30
C VAL A 18 -3.02 4.56 1.32
N ARG A 19 -3.84 4.22 0.32
CA ARG A 19 -4.46 2.90 0.20
C ARG A 19 -3.58 1.94 -0.59
N HIS A 20 -2.74 2.45 -1.48
CA HIS A 20 -1.85 1.61 -2.27
C HIS A 20 -0.63 1.23 -1.43
N VAL A 21 -0.37 -0.06 -1.35
CA VAL A 21 0.73 -0.63 -0.58
C VAL A 21 1.45 -1.68 -1.41
N TRP A 22 2.71 -1.91 -1.08
CA TRP A 22 3.45 -3.08 -1.50
C TRP A 22 3.55 -4.05 -0.34
N VAL A 23 3.31 -5.33 -0.61
CA VAL A 23 3.48 -6.41 0.35
C VAL A 23 4.89 -6.97 0.20
N ARG A 24 5.70 -6.83 1.25
CA ARG A 24 7.03 -7.42 1.36
C ARG A 24 6.95 -8.93 1.34
N GLN A 25 8.03 -9.54 0.86
CA GLN A 25 8.18 -10.99 0.87
C GLN A 25 8.11 -11.51 2.31
N SER A 26 7.27 -12.52 2.54
CA SER A 26 7.39 -13.41 3.69
C SER A 26 7.81 -14.79 3.19
N ARG A 27 8.37 -15.61 4.09
CA ARG A 27 8.71 -17.02 3.80
C ARG A 27 7.54 -17.84 3.24
N GLU A 28 6.31 -17.41 3.48
CA GLU A 28 5.10 -18.10 3.02
C GLU A 28 4.75 -17.81 1.55
N TYR A 29 5.24 -16.70 1.00
CA TYR A 29 4.74 -16.16 -0.26
C TYR A 29 5.65 -16.41 -1.48
N GLY A 30 6.80 -17.09 -1.29
CA GLY A 30 7.53 -17.84 -2.34
C GLY A 30 8.07 -17.08 -3.57
N SER A 31 7.76 -15.79 -3.75
CA SER A 31 8.14 -14.99 -4.93
C SER A 31 9.22 -13.96 -4.61
N LEU A 32 10.13 -13.74 -5.56
CA LEU A 32 11.25 -12.80 -5.47
C LEU A 32 10.87 -11.33 -5.69
N LYS A 33 9.59 -10.99 -5.84
CA LYS A 33 9.13 -9.61 -6.03
C LYS A 33 8.04 -9.22 -5.04
N PRO A 34 8.06 -7.99 -4.49
CA PRO A 34 6.95 -7.48 -3.70
C PRO A 34 5.69 -7.42 -4.55
N TRP A 35 4.53 -7.65 -3.92
CA TRP A 35 3.26 -7.62 -4.64
C TRP A 35 2.52 -6.32 -4.40
N ALA A 36 1.92 -5.78 -5.45
CA ALA A 36 1.05 -4.62 -5.32
C ALA A 36 -0.23 -5.02 -4.59
N GLY A 37 -0.68 -4.14 -3.69
CA GLY A 37 -1.89 -4.36 -2.92
C GLY A 37 -2.66 -3.08 -2.62
N LEU A 38 -3.94 -3.26 -2.30
CA LEU A 38 -4.83 -2.22 -1.82
C LEU A 38 -5.21 -2.51 -0.37
N LEU A 39 -4.84 -1.60 0.53
CA LEU A 39 -5.23 -1.60 1.93
C LEU A 39 -6.74 -1.32 2.05
N ILE A 40 -7.45 -2.25 2.67
CA ILE A 40 -8.89 -2.17 2.92
C ILE A 40 -9.15 -1.72 4.35
N GLU A 41 -8.57 -2.43 5.33
CA GLU A 41 -8.78 -2.16 6.75
C GLU A 41 -7.60 -2.61 7.62
N TRP A 42 -7.56 -2.10 8.87
CA TRP A 42 -6.60 -2.45 9.90
C TRP A 42 -7.30 -3.08 11.10
N ARG A 43 -6.65 -4.06 11.74
CA ARG A 43 -7.04 -4.59 13.05
C ARG A 43 -5.81 -4.93 13.89
N LYS A 44 -6.01 -5.12 15.19
CA LYS A 44 -5.02 -5.77 16.05
C LYS A 44 -5.40 -7.23 16.27
N ASP A 45 -4.41 -8.10 16.36
CA ASP A 45 -4.61 -9.46 16.85
C ASP A 45 -4.64 -9.50 18.40
N GLU A 46 -4.83 -10.70 18.96
CA GLU A 46 -4.86 -10.91 20.41
C GLU A 46 -3.53 -10.59 21.11
N SER A 47 -2.41 -10.62 20.36
CA SER A 47 -1.08 -10.23 20.84
C SER A 47 -0.84 -8.71 20.81
N GLY A 48 -1.76 -7.95 20.20
CA GLY A 48 -1.66 -6.51 19.99
C GLY A 48 -0.90 -6.11 18.72
N SER A 49 -0.49 -7.07 17.89
CA SER A 49 0.19 -6.84 16.62
C SER A 49 -0.79 -6.35 15.56
N TRP A 50 -0.35 -5.41 14.71
CA TRP A 50 -1.19 -4.87 13.64
C TRP A 50 -1.27 -5.82 12.45
N LEU A 51 -2.48 -6.07 11.99
CA LEU A 51 -2.81 -6.77 10.75
C LEU A 51 -3.58 -5.84 9.82
N ALA A 52 -3.36 -5.98 8.53
CA ALA A 52 -4.06 -5.25 7.49
C ALA A 52 -4.75 -6.23 6.52
N LEU A 53 -6.00 -5.96 6.19
CA LEU A 53 -6.69 -6.67 5.11
C LEU A 53 -6.28 -6.02 3.79
N VAL A 54 -5.69 -6.80 2.91
CA VAL A 54 -5.13 -6.31 1.64
C VAL A 54 -5.68 -7.14 0.48
N ALA A 55 -6.17 -6.46 -0.55
CA ALA A 55 -6.38 -7.09 -1.86
C ALA A 55 -5.05 -7.06 -2.61
N VAL A 56 -4.43 -8.23 -2.80
CA VAL A 56 -3.11 -8.41 -3.40
C VAL A 56 -3.27 -8.90 -4.84
N VAL A 57 -2.52 -8.30 -5.75
CA VAL A 57 -2.40 -8.73 -7.15
C VAL A 57 -1.09 -9.48 -7.32
N SER A 58 -1.16 -10.79 -7.56
CA SER A 58 0.04 -11.60 -7.83
C SER A 58 0.25 -11.77 -9.34
N GLY A 59 1.45 -11.39 -9.80
CA GLY A 59 1.89 -11.51 -11.19
C GLY A 59 2.35 -12.92 -11.53
N GLY A 60 1.40 -13.84 -11.75
CA GLY A 60 1.62 -15.19 -12.27
C GLY A 60 0.80 -15.47 -13.54
N VAL A 61 0.85 -16.69 -14.06
CA VAL A 61 0.02 -17.11 -15.20
C VAL A 61 -1.45 -16.96 -14.80
N GLY A 62 -2.14 -15.99 -15.40
CA GLY A 62 -3.57 -15.74 -15.20
C GLY A 62 -3.94 -14.53 -14.33
N ASN A 63 -2.97 -13.75 -13.80
CA ASN A 63 -3.21 -12.58 -12.94
C ASN A 63 -4.25 -12.86 -11.83
N HIS A 64 -3.78 -13.30 -10.67
CA HIS A 64 -4.68 -13.62 -9.56
C HIS A 64 -4.82 -12.42 -8.61
N MET A 65 -6.05 -12.12 -8.20
CA MET A 65 -6.34 -11.19 -7.11
C MET A 65 -6.87 -11.97 -5.92
N GLY A 66 -6.18 -11.88 -4.79
CA GLY A 66 -6.59 -12.50 -3.53
C GLY A 66 -6.75 -11.45 -2.43
N VAL A 67 -7.68 -11.68 -1.50
CA VAL A 67 -7.84 -10.83 -0.31
C VAL A 67 -7.36 -11.61 0.90
N CYS A 68 -6.38 -11.08 1.63
CA CYS A 68 -5.81 -11.74 2.80
C CYS A 68 -5.40 -10.75 3.89
N TRP A 69 -5.29 -11.26 5.12
CA TRP A 69 -4.71 -10.52 6.23
C TRP A 69 -3.19 -10.63 6.16
N VAL A 70 -2.51 -9.48 6.21
CA VAL A 70 -1.06 -9.34 6.13
C VAL A 70 -0.56 -8.63 7.39
N ALA A 71 0.59 -9.05 7.92
CA ALA A 71 1.23 -8.36 9.04
C ALA A 71 1.60 -6.92 8.64
N GLY A 72 1.31 -5.95 9.50
CA GLY A 72 1.53 -4.52 9.22
C GLY A 72 2.97 -4.18 8.84
N ASP A 73 3.94 -4.85 9.47
CA ASP A 73 5.38 -4.65 9.24
C ASP A 73 5.86 -5.13 7.86
N LEU A 74 5.01 -5.89 7.15
CA LEU A 74 5.26 -6.31 5.77
C LEU A 74 4.69 -5.32 4.75
N LEU A 75 3.92 -4.30 5.18
CA LEU A 75 3.36 -3.31 4.25
C LEU A 75 4.29 -2.12 4.07
N ILE A 76 4.56 -1.80 2.81
CA ILE A 76 5.28 -0.59 2.41
C ILE A 76 4.27 0.34 1.72
N PRO A 77 4.09 1.59 2.18
CA PRO A 77 3.28 2.57 1.46
C PRO A 77 3.78 2.75 0.04
N SER A 78 2.88 2.69 -0.95
CA SER A 78 3.24 2.97 -2.35
C SER A 78 3.20 4.47 -2.61
N ASP A 79 4.29 5.00 -3.14
CA ASP A 79 4.39 6.33 -3.73
C ASP A 79 4.11 6.32 -5.25
N GLY A 80 3.63 5.18 -5.77
CA GLY A 80 3.43 4.94 -7.20
C GLY A 80 4.63 4.32 -7.91
N ARG A 81 5.73 4.00 -7.20
CA ARG A 81 6.89 3.30 -7.75
C ARG A 81 7.05 1.91 -7.13
N GLU A 82 7.66 1.00 -7.88
CA GLU A 82 8.04 -0.32 -7.35
C GLU A 82 9.12 -0.17 -6.28
N PRO A 83 9.06 -0.89 -5.14
CA PRO A 83 10.06 -0.79 -4.09
C PRO A 83 11.38 -1.30 -4.64
N VAL A 84 12.43 -0.49 -4.52
CA VAL A 84 13.79 -0.93 -4.81
C VAL A 84 14.20 -1.92 -3.73
N ASP A 85 14.58 -3.13 -4.12
CA ASP A 85 15.06 -4.14 -3.18
C ASP A 85 16.28 -3.59 -2.43
N PRO A 86 16.26 -3.51 -1.08
CA PRO A 86 17.44 -3.15 -0.32
C PRO A 86 18.41 -4.34 -0.29
N THR A 87 19.02 -4.69 -1.43
CA THR A 87 20.11 -5.64 -1.44
C THR A 87 21.36 -4.95 -0.88
N PRO A 88 22.01 -5.50 0.17
CA PRO A 88 23.33 -5.04 0.55
C PRO A 88 24.32 -5.42 -0.56
N ARG A 89 25.12 -4.44 -1.02
CA ARG A 89 26.30 -4.72 -1.85
C ARG A 89 27.39 -5.40 -1.04
#